data_AF-A0A959F578-F1
#
_entry.id   AF-A0A959F578-F1
#
_cell.length_a   1.000
_cell.length_b   1.000
_cell.length_c   1.000
_cell.angle_alpha   90.00
_cell.angle_beta   90.00
_cell.angle_gamma   90.00
#
_symmetry.space_group_name_H-M   'P 1'
#
loop_
_entity.id
_entity.type
_entity.pdbx_description
1 polymer ?
#
loop_
_entity_poly.entity_id
_entity_poly.type
_entity_poly.pdbx_seq_one_letter_code
_entity_poly.pdbx_strand_id
1 'polypeptide(L)'
;DSPLVRLLLSADGQTDHRILAAVLDLIRAKGYQAEGLAEVLSSLLSHQAAIYQERDKWQVLRLRAYLFATLSDIGFPDSALPMLVDALAYVDERMSAVEFGAAVHAVGGLGEKGRPFIPFLLRTVTERFAEEEFSLERYEAAYPPEEATTVQLEVAKALAAVCTPADEEALTTLRSVASGSGTDAPWDPRFVAAAAEAVRRIEAKPGAGGFFQRAKRLVSSTEPAEDLYRSSLFEPERRFRLLSLEQARVVDHQGQTYPLSELIDRPVLITFFYTRCQNAQKCSATIARLALLQRELIREGMSTKVRLLAITFEPEFDTPRRLRRYAVDRGLSLGQNALAIRLEPGAHEALLKDLDTPVCYNAGWVNSHGVEAVLVDAKGRLARKYWSWGWE
;
A
#
# COMPACT_ATOMS: atom_id res chain seq x y z
N ASP A 1 24.05 11.44 12.92
CA ASP A 1 24.58 12.75 12.52
C ASP A 1 25.24 12.83 11.13
N SER A 2 24.84 11.97 10.18
CA SER A 2 25.36 12.04 8.80
C SER A 2 24.87 13.32 8.09
N PRO A 3 25.75 14.10 7.44
CA PRO A 3 25.33 15.24 6.61
C PRO A 3 24.36 14.86 5.49
N LEU A 4 24.50 13.67 4.91
CA LEU A 4 23.60 13.16 3.86
C LEU A 4 22.17 12.98 4.38
N VAL A 5 22.03 12.48 5.61
CA VAL A 5 20.72 12.30 6.25
C VAL A 5 20.08 13.64 6.56
N ARG A 6 20.87 14.61 7.04
CA ARG A 6 20.36 15.97 7.29
C ARG A 6 19.82 16.61 6.02
N LEU A 7 20.53 16.47 4.90
CA LEU A 7 20.06 16.96 3.60
C LEU A 7 18.73 16.32 3.20
N LEU A 8 18.62 14.98 3.29
CA LEU A 8 17.39 14.26 2.96
C LEU A 8 16.21 14.68 3.86
N LEU A 9 16.43 14.84 5.16
CA LEU A 9 15.39 15.22 6.11
C LEU A 9 14.97 16.70 6.00
N SER A 10 15.86 17.57 5.50
CA SER A 10 15.53 18.97 5.22
C SER A 10 14.93 19.20 3.84
N ALA A 11 14.94 18.19 2.98
CA ALA A 11 14.46 18.32 1.61
C ALA A 11 12.94 18.37 1.53
N ASP A 12 12.45 19.03 0.49
CA ASP A 12 11.04 19.28 0.23
C ASP A 12 10.69 19.06 -1.25
N GLY A 13 9.45 19.37 -1.62
CA GLY A 13 8.94 19.27 -2.99
C GLY A 13 9.72 20.09 -4.02
N GLN A 14 10.37 21.17 -3.60
CA GLN A 14 11.14 22.06 -4.48
C GLN A 14 12.59 21.58 -4.64
N THR A 15 13.07 20.71 -3.76
CA THR A 15 14.39 20.10 -3.88
C THR A 15 14.47 19.26 -5.16
N ASP A 16 15.54 19.41 -5.94
CA ASP A 16 15.72 18.65 -7.18
C ASP A 16 15.80 17.15 -6.87
N HIS A 17 14.90 16.37 -7.46
CA HIS A 17 14.79 14.93 -7.24
C HIS A 17 16.07 14.17 -7.64
N ARG A 18 16.87 14.71 -8.55
CA ARG A 18 18.16 14.13 -8.96
C ARG A 18 19.23 14.29 -7.89
N ILE A 19 19.15 15.35 -7.08
CA ILE A 19 20.02 15.52 -5.91
C ILE A 19 19.67 14.47 -4.85
N LEU A 20 18.36 14.25 -4.60
CA LEU A 20 17.91 13.20 -3.68
C LEU A 20 18.38 11.82 -4.14
N ALA A 21 18.23 11.54 -5.43
CA ALA A 21 18.70 10.30 -6.03
C ALA A 21 20.22 10.10 -5.88
N ALA A 22 21.03 11.12 -6.18
CA ALA A 22 22.48 11.04 -6.01
C ALA A 22 22.89 10.80 -4.55
N VAL A 23 22.13 11.33 -3.59
CA VAL A 23 22.37 11.05 -2.17
C VAL A 23 22.03 9.59 -1.83
N LEU A 24 20.95 9.06 -2.40
CA LEU A 24 20.58 7.66 -2.26
C LEU A 24 21.62 6.73 -2.92
N ASP A 25 22.16 7.06 -4.09
CA ASP A 25 23.29 6.35 -4.72
C ASP A 25 24.49 6.20 -3.76
N LEU A 26 24.87 7.31 -3.10
CA LEU A 26 25.98 7.30 -2.12
C LEU A 26 25.70 6.41 -0.91
N ILE A 27 24.43 6.27 -0.52
CA ILE A 27 24.00 5.39 0.56
C ILE A 27 24.03 3.93 0.09
N ARG A 28 23.47 3.64 -1.09
CA ARG A 28 23.46 2.31 -1.72
C ARG A 28 24.86 1.75 -1.92
N ALA A 29 25.81 2.60 -2.32
CA ALA A 29 27.22 2.21 -2.49
C ALA A 29 27.88 1.68 -1.21
N LYS A 30 27.29 1.93 -0.03
CA LYS A 30 27.77 1.39 1.26
C LYS A 30 27.13 0.04 1.62
N GLY A 31 26.06 -0.37 0.93
CA GLY A 31 25.28 -1.58 1.23
C GLY A 31 24.88 -1.65 2.72
N TYR A 32 24.97 -2.84 3.30
CA TYR A 32 24.65 -3.09 4.72
C TYR A 32 25.44 -2.24 5.73
N GLN A 33 26.57 -1.63 5.35
CA GLN A 33 27.25 -0.69 6.25
C GLN A 33 26.43 0.58 6.53
N ALA A 34 25.41 0.85 5.71
CA ALA A 34 24.45 1.93 5.90
C ALA A 34 23.12 1.49 6.53
N GLU A 35 22.99 0.26 7.04
CA GLU A 35 21.75 -0.25 7.67
C GLU A 35 21.22 0.70 8.76
N GLY A 36 22.10 1.36 9.53
CA GLY A 36 21.71 2.34 10.54
C GLY A 36 20.97 3.57 10.00
N LEU A 37 20.87 3.75 8.69
CA LEU A 37 20.08 4.80 8.02
C LEU A 37 18.68 4.33 7.60
N ALA A 38 18.41 3.03 7.63
CA ALA A 38 17.21 2.42 7.08
C ALA A 38 15.92 2.97 7.72
N GLU A 39 15.89 3.14 9.04
CA GLU A 39 14.73 3.71 9.76
C GLU A 39 14.47 5.18 9.39
N VAL A 40 15.52 5.93 9.05
CA VAL A 40 15.33 7.32 8.62
C VAL A 40 14.82 7.36 7.18
N LEU A 41 15.36 6.52 6.30
CA LEU A 41 14.92 6.44 4.91
C LEU A 41 13.50 5.88 4.78
N SER A 42 13.08 4.96 5.65
CA SER A 42 11.72 4.43 5.65
C SER A 42 10.69 5.53 5.95
N SER A 43 11.01 6.51 6.78
CA SER A 43 10.12 7.66 7.02
C SER A 43 9.82 8.46 5.74
N LEU A 44 10.75 8.45 4.78
CA LEU A 44 10.58 9.11 3.48
C LEU A 44 9.70 8.30 2.51
N LEU A 45 9.36 7.04 2.80
CA LEU A 45 8.36 6.29 2.04
C LEU A 45 6.92 6.72 2.34
N SER A 46 6.66 7.55 3.35
CA SER A 46 5.30 8.05 3.57
C SER A 46 4.83 8.91 2.40
N HIS A 47 3.62 8.72 1.88
CA HIS A 47 3.03 9.60 0.87
C HIS A 47 2.98 11.07 1.31
N GLN A 48 3.00 11.35 2.62
CA GLN A 48 3.01 12.72 3.15
C GLN A 48 4.41 13.34 3.22
N ALA A 49 5.48 12.60 2.95
CA ALA A 49 6.85 13.12 3.11
C ALA A 49 7.03 14.43 2.33
N ALA A 50 7.72 15.40 2.97
CA ALA A 50 7.88 16.75 2.42
C ALA A 50 8.45 16.76 1.00
N ILE A 51 9.32 15.79 0.70
CA ILE A 51 9.92 15.60 -0.62
C ILE A 51 8.92 15.32 -1.75
N TYR A 52 7.67 14.97 -1.46
CA TYR A 52 6.64 14.66 -2.47
C TYR A 52 5.62 15.77 -2.73
N GLN A 53 5.47 16.71 -1.79
CA GLN A 53 4.43 17.73 -1.87
C GLN A 53 4.66 18.66 -3.07
N GLU A 54 3.61 18.98 -3.83
CA GLU A 54 3.71 19.83 -5.04
C GLU A 54 4.67 19.31 -6.12
N ARG A 55 4.98 18.00 -6.11
CA ARG A 55 5.83 17.35 -7.08
C ARG A 55 5.02 16.60 -8.13
N ASP A 56 5.53 16.53 -9.35
CA ASP A 56 4.96 15.71 -10.42
C ASP A 56 4.80 14.24 -10.01
N LYS A 57 3.71 13.62 -10.44
CA LYS A 57 3.35 12.24 -10.10
C LYS A 57 4.46 11.26 -10.44
N TRP A 58 5.06 11.36 -11.62
CA TRP A 58 6.08 10.42 -12.08
C TRP A 58 7.37 10.56 -11.29
N GLN A 59 7.73 11.79 -10.89
CA GLN A 59 8.88 12.02 -10.02
C GLN A 59 8.65 11.44 -8.61
N VAL A 60 7.43 11.56 -8.07
CA VAL A 60 7.06 10.95 -6.78
C VAL A 60 7.18 9.42 -6.84
N LEU A 61 6.56 8.81 -7.86
CA LEU A 61 6.62 7.36 -8.07
C LEU A 61 8.07 6.88 -8.25
N ARG A 62 8.88 7.62 -9.00
CA ARG A 62 10.29 7.29 -9.23
C ARG A 62 11.15 7.42 -7.98
N LEU A 63 10.96 8.46 -7.16
CA LEU A 63 11.67 8.61 -5.88
C LEU A 63 11.30 7.50 -4.90
N ARG A 64 10.01 7.16 -4.80
CA ARG A 64 9.53 6.07 -3.95
C ARG A 64 10.11 4.72 -4.38
N ALA A 65 10.09 4.44 -5.68
CA ALA A 65 10.73 3.25 -6.24
C ALA A 65 12.22 3.19 -5.86
N TYR A 66 12.92 4.32 -5.94
CA TYR A 66 14.34 4.38 -5.61
C TYR A 66 14.63 4.23 -4.12
N LEU A 67 13.73 4.70 -3.25
CA LEU A 67 13.79 4.44 -1.81
C LEU A 67 13.56 2.97 -1.49
N PHE A 68 12.59 2.30 -2.11
CA PHE A 68 12.40 0.84 -1.96
C PHE A 68 13.65 0.07 -2.39
N ALA A 69 14.23 0.39 -3.55
CA ALA A 69 15.47 -0.23 -4.02
C ALA A 69 16.64 0.05 -3.05
N THR A 70 16.75 1.28 -2.54
CA THR A 70 17.80 1.64 -1.57
C THR A 70 17.67 0.84 -0.27
N LEU A 71 16.46 0.73 0.28
CA LEU A 71 16.20 -0.05 1.48
C LEU A 71 16.44 -1.54 1.27
N SER A 72 16.18 -2.07 0.07
CA SER A 72 16.56 -3.44 -0.30
C SER A 72 18.07 -3.66 -0.19
N ASP A 73 18.88 -2.70 -0.66
CA ASP A 73 20.34 -2.82 -0.70
C ASP A 73 21.05 -2.65 0.65
N ILE A 74 20.46 -1.85 1.56
CA ILE A 74 21.09 -1.52 2.85
C ILE A 74 20.47 -2.26 4.04
N GLY A 75 19.30 -2.88 3.86
CA GLY A 75 18.51 -3.48 4.92
C GLY A 75 17.14 -2.82 5.04
N PHE A 76 16.08 -3.64 5.01
CA PHE A 76 14.71 -3.19 5.04
C PHE A 76 14.14 -3.31 6.47
N PRO A 77 13.75 -2.20 7.13
CA PRO A 77 13.32 -2.25 8.52
C PRO A 77 11.89 -2.78 8.64
N ASP A 78 11.60 -3.49 9.74
CA ASP A 78 10.26 -4.06 9.98
C ASP A 78 9.18 -2.95 10.03
N SER A 79 9.55 -1.72 10.45
CA SER A 79 8.69 -0.53 10.46
C SER A 79 8.17 -0.13 9.08
N ALA A 80 8.87 -0.51 8.00
CA ALA A 80 8.55 -0.18 6.62
C ALA A 80 7.73 -1.25 5.90
N LEU A 81 7.53 -2.44 6.49
CA LEU A 81 6.77 -3.54 5.86
C LEU A 81 5.35 -3.12 5.43
N PRO A 82 4.59 -2.30 6.19
CA PRO A 82 3.28 -1.82 5.74
C PRO A 82 3.33 -1.02 4.44
N MET A 83 4.47 -0.39 4.11
CA MET A 83 4.63 0.37 2.85
C MET A 83 4.78 -0.56 1.64
N LEU A 84 5.31 -1.77 1.83
CA LEU A 84 5.31 -2.80 0.79
C LEU A 84 3.90 -3.30 0.53
N VAL A 85 3.10 -3.49 1.58
CA VAL A 85 1.69 -3.85 1.45
C VAL A 85 0.93 -2.79 0.66
N ASP A 86 1.10 -1.51 1.02
CA ASP A 86 0.47 -0.39 0.32
C ASP A 86 0.83 -0.35 -1.18
N ALA A 87 2.11 -0.55 -1.52
CA ALA A 87 2.57 -0.57 -2.91
C ALA A 87 2.06 -1.79 -3.70
N LEU A 88 1.89 -2.95 -3.04
CA LEU A 88 1.57 -4.22 -3.69
C LEU A 88 0.08 -4.59 -3.68
N ALA A 89 -0.74 -3.91 -2.87
CA ALA A 89 -2.15 -4.26 -2.68
C ALA A 89 -3.03 -4.04 -3.92
N TYR A 90 -2.60 -3.19 -4.85
CA TYR A 90 -3.36 -2.78 -6.02
C TYR A 90 -2.61 -3.10 -7.31
N VAL A 91 -2.97 -4.24 -7.90
CA VAL A 91 -2.49 -4.66 -9.22
C VAL A 91 -3.59 -4.32 -10.23
N ASP A 92 -3.29 -3.45 -11.20
CA ASP A 92 -4.10 -3.21 -12.40
C ASP A 92 -3.25 -2.58 -13.52
N GLU A 93 -3.84 -2.42 -14.70
CA GLU A 93 -3.19 -1.82 -15.89
C GLU A 93 -2.69 -0.37 -15.70
N ARG A 94 -3.06 0.30 -14.61
CA ARG A 94 -2.74 1.71 -14.31
C ARG A 94 -1.77 1.85 -13.14
N MET A 95 -1.28 0.74 -12.59
CA MET A 95 -0.27 0.76 -11.55
C MET A 95 1.07 1.28 -12.11
N SER A 96 1.91 1.85 -11.24
CA SER A 96 3.26 2.26 -11.63
C SER A 96 4.17 1.03 -11.66
N ALA A 97 4.57 0.58 -12.85
CA ALA A 97 5.45 -0.59 -12.99
C ALA A 97 6.77 -0.42 -12.22
N VAL A 98 7.33 0.78 -12.23
CA VAL A 98 8.60 1.08 -11.56
C VAL A 98 8.49 1.07 -10.04
N GLU A 99 7.44 1.65 -9.45
CA GLU A 99 7.22 1.62 -8.00
C GLU A 99 6.89 0.22 -7.53
N PHE A 100 5.97 -0.44 -8.23
CA PHE A 100 5.54 -1.80 -7.92
C PHE A 100 6.72 -2.78 -8.01
N GLY A 101 7.48 -2.73 -9.11
CA GLY A 101 8.66 -3.55 -9.32
C GLY A 101 9.74 -3.33 -8.26
N ALA A 102 9.96 -2.09 -7.81
CA ALA A 102 10.87 -1.80 -6.71
C ALA A 102 10.38 -2.36 -5.36
N ALA A 103 9.08 -2.33 -5.09
CA ALA A 103 8.51 -2.96 -3.91
C ALA A 103 8.66 -4.49 -3.96
N VAL A 104 8.41 -5.11 -5.12
CA VAL A 104 8.67 -6.55 -5.34
C VAL A 104 10.15 -6.89 -5.13
N HIS A 105 11.04 -6.07 -5.66
CA HIS A 105 12.48 -6.22 -5.48
C HIS A 105 12.86 -6.22 -3.99
N ALA A 106 12.33 -5.25 -3.23
CA ALA A 106 12.52 -5.18 -1.78
C ALA A 106 11.96 -6.40 -1.05
N VAL A 107 10.81 -6.95 -1.47
CA VAL A 107 10.28 -8.23 -0.94
C VAL A 107 11.27 -9.38 -1.16
N GLY A 108 11.91 -9.44 -2.33
CA GLY A 108 12.98 -10.42 -2.59
C GLY A 108 14.17 -10.25 -1.64
N GLY A 109 14.57 -9.01 -1.34
CA GLY A 109 15.62 -8.67 -0.39
C GLY A 109 15.34 -9.09 1.06
N LEU A 110 14.07 -9.24 1.44
CA LEU A 110 13.67 -9.74 2.77
C LEU A 110 13.97 -11.23 3.00
N GLY A 111 14.21 -12.01 1.93
CA GLY A 111 14.41 -13.46 2.04
C GLY A 111 13.22 -14.17 2.69
N GLU A 112 13.45 -15.01 3.72
CA GLU A 112 12.38 -15.74 4.40
C GLU A 112 11.33 -14.81 5.06
N LYS A 113 11.71 -13.60 5.47
CA LYS A 113 10.75 -12.62 6.01
C LYS A 113 9.75 -12.12 4.96
N GLY A 114 10.06 -12.27 3.67
CA GLY A 114 9.19 -11.88 2.56
C GLY A 114 8.04 -12.87 2.28
N ARG A 115 8.01 -14.04 2.94
CA ARG A 115 6.99 -15.08 2.72
C ARG A 115 5.53 -14.59 2.81
N PRO A 116 5.14 -13.70 3.74
CA PRO A 116 3.77 -13.18 3.80
C PRO A 116 3.32 -12.44 2.54
N PHE A 117 4.25 -12.00 1.68
CA PHE A 117 3.95 -11.27 0.45
C PHE A 117 3.74 -12.17 -0.77
N ILE A 118 3.95 -13.50 -0.67
CA ILE A 118 3.76 -14.45 -1.78
C ILE A 118 2.40 -14.28 -2.49
N PRO A 119 1.25 -14.11 -1.78
CA PRO A 119 -0.03 -13.91 -2.45
C PRO A 119 -0.07 -12.68 -3.38
N PHE A 120 0.61 -11.58 -3.02
CA PHE A 120 0.71 -10.40 -3.90
C PHE A 120 1.51 -10.70 -5.16
N LEU A 121 2.63 -11.42 -4.99
CA LEU A 121 3.51 -11.79 -6.10
C LEU A 121 2.84 -12.78 -7.07
N LEU A 122 1.99 -13.68 -6.58
CA LEU A 122 1.27 -14.60 -7.46
C LEU A 122 0.16 -13.90 -8.23
N ARG A 123 -0.54 -12.97 -7.60
CA ARG A 123 -1.62 -12.19 -8.24
C ARG A 123 -1.15 -11.47 -9.50
N THR A 124 0.09 -10.94 -9.50
CA THR A 124 0.64 -10.22 -10.66
C THR A 124 0.88 -11.11 -11.87
N VAL A 125 1.21 -12.39 -11.66
CA VAL A 125 1.40 -13.33 -12.76
C VAL A 125 0.04 -13.66 -13.40
N THR A 126 -1.01 -13.78 -12.59
CA THR A 126 -2.35 -14.13 -13.04
C THR A 126 -3.06 -12.99 -13.81
N GLU A 127 -2.88 -11.73 -13.40
CA GLU A 127 -3.64 -10.61 -13.97
C GLU A 127 -3.13 -10.10 -15.34
N ARG A 128 -1.93 -10.50 -15.79
CA ARG A 128 -1.34 -10.19 -17.11
C ARG A 128 -1.57 -8.74 -17.60
N PHE A 129 -0.91 -7.79 -16.96
CA PHE A 129 -0.86 -6.40 -17.42
C PHE A 129 0.27 -6.17 -18.46
N ALA A 130 0.24 -5.02 -19.14
CA ALA A 130 1.26 -4.64 -20.11
C ALA A 130 2.62 -4.47 -19.42
N GLU A 131 3.66 -5.11 -19.97
CA GLU A 131 5.02 -5.02 -19.43
C GLU A 131 5.65 -3.68 -19.82
N GLU A 132 6.11 -2.94 -18.81
CA GLU A 132 6.90 -1.73 -18.95
C GLU A 132 8.31 -2.01 -18.42
N GLU A 133 9.33 -1.59 -19.17
CA GLU A 133 10.73 -1.74 -18.76
C GLU A 133 11.17 -0.57 -17.88
N PHE A 134 11.90 -0.89 -16.81
CA PHE A 134 12.48 0.10 -15.91
C PHE A 134 13.82 -0.37 -15.34
N SER A 135 14.60 0.56 -14.80
CA SER A 135 15.86 0.28 -14.08
C SER A 135 15.69 0.56 -12.59
N LEU A 136 16.11 -0.38 -11.75
CA LEU A 136 16.21 -0.20 -10.29
C LEU A 136 17.62 0.18 -9.85
N GLU A 137 18.63 0.03 -10.72
CA GLU A 137 20.02 0.35 -10.40
C GLU A 137 20.28 1.85 -10.52
N ARG A 138 19.80 2.47 -11.60
CA ARG A 138 20.09 3.88 -11.91
C ARG A 138 18.82 4.71 -11.86
N TYR A 139 18.86 5.85 -11.18
CA TYR A 139 17.70 6.72 -11.06
C TYR A 139 17.27 7.33 -12.42
N GLU A 140 18.21 7.89 -13.17
CA GLU A 140 18.02 8.34 -14.57
C GLU A 140 18.79 7.38 -15.51
N ALA A 141 18.13 6.31 -15.94
CA ALA A 141 18.73 5.34 -16.86
C ALA A 141 18.57 5.80 -18.31
N ALA A 142 19.62 5.64 -19.12
CA ALA A 142 19.54 5.83 -20.57
C ALA A 142 18.73 4.69 -21.20
N TYR A 143 17.91 5.01 -22.21
CA TYR A 143 17.04 4.03 -22.86
C TYR A 143 17.68 3.42 -24.13
N PRO A 144 17.60 2.09 -24.33
CA PRO A 144 17.16 1.08 -23.37
C PRO A 144 18.25 0.77 -22.33
N PRO A 145 17.92 0.61 -21.04
CA PRO A 145 18.93 0.24 -20.04
C PRO A 145 19.39 -1.21 -20.23
N GLU A 146 20.68 -1.47 -20.07
CA GLU A 146 21.21 -2.86 -20.10
C GLU A 146 20.66 -3.68 -18.93
N GLU A 147 20.42 -3.00 -17.81
CA GLU A 147 19.84 -3.53 -16.59
C GLU A 147 18.30 -3.51 -16.57
N ALA A 148 17.66 -3.28 -17.73
CA ALA A 148 16.20 -3.24 -17.84
C ALA A 148 15.57 -4.48 -17.21
N THR A 149 14.65 -4.24 -16.28
CA THR A 149 13.80 -5.25 -15.68
C THR A 149 12.33 -4.91 -15.93
N THR A 150 11.46 -5.83 -15.57
CA THR A 150 10.01 -5.65 -15.61
C THR A 150 9.40 -6.17 -14.31
N VAL A 151 8.11 -5.91 -14.08
CA VAL A 151 7.44 -6.42 -12.88
C VAL A 151 7.48 -7.95 -12.85
N GLN A 152 7.20 -8.62 -13.97
CA GLN A 152 7.23 -10.09 -14.03
C GLN A 152 8.63 -10.66 -13.74
N LEU A 153 9.68 -10.01 -14.24
CA LEU A 153 11.06 -10.40 -13.95
C LEU A 153 11.40 -10.26 -12.47
N GLU A 154 11.05 -9.13 -11.84
CA GLU A 154 11.25 -8.95 -10.40
C GLU A 154 10.41 -9.94 -9.58
N VAL A 155 9.20 -10.28 -10.01
CA VAL A 155 8.34 -11.27 -9.35
C VAL A 155 8.99 -12.66 -9.36
N ALA A 156 9.53 -13.11 -10.50
CA ALA A 156 10.25 -14.39 -10.56
C ALA A 156 11.46 -14.41 -9.61
N LYS A 157 12.25 -13.32 -9.58
CA LYS A 157 13.40 -13.18 -8.68
C LYS A 157 12.97 -13.20 -7.21
N ALA A 158 11.92 -12.45 -6.87
CA ALA A 158 11.39 -12.37 -5.51
C ALA A 158 10.84 -13.73 -5.05
N LEU A 159 10.02 -14.41 -5.86
CA LEU A 159 9.53 -15.76 -5.56
C LEU A 159 10.68 -16.75 -5.37
N ALA A 160 11.72 -16.69 -6.21
CA ALA A 160 12.91 -17.51 -6.04
C ALA A 160 13.59 -17.28 -4.68
N ALA A 161 13.58 -16.04 -4.17
CA ALA A 161 14.17 -15.67 -2.89
C ALA A 161 13.30 -16.12 -1.69
N VAL A 162 11.98 -15.91 -1.74
CA VAL A 162 11.10 -16.08 -0.58
C VAL A 162 10.45 -17.46 -0.47
N CYS A 163 10.24 -18.17 -1.60
CA CYS A 163 9.56 -19.46 -1.61
C CYS A 163 10.48 -20.63 -1.21
N THR A 164 9.85 -21.71 -0.80
CA THR A 164 10.43 -23.02 -0.43
C THR A 164 9.74 -24.12 -1.23
N PRO A 165 10.26 -25.36 -1.23
CA PRO A 165 9.59 -26.49 -1.89
C PRO A 165 8.16 -26.77 -1.40
N ALA A 166 7.76 -26.23 -0.23
CA ALA A 166 6.41 -26.40 0.29
C ALA A 166 5.37 -25.47 -0.37
N ASP A 167 5.80 -24.45 -1.10
CA ASP A 167 4.93 -23.45 -1.72
C ASP A 167 4.49 -23.92 -3.13
N GLU A 168 3.72 -25.00 -3.17
CA GLU A 168 3.30 -25.70 -4.40
C GLU A 168 2.53 -24.82 -5.40
N GLU A 169 1.74 -23.85 -4.90
CA GLU A 169 1.02 -22.90 -5.76
C GLU A 169 2.00 -22.04 -6.55
N ALA A 170 3.03 -21.49 -5.90
CA ALA A 170 4.05 -20.69 -6.55
C ALA A 170 4.87 -21.51 -7.57
N LEU A 171 5.24 -22.74 -7.21
CA LEU A 171 5.93 -23.65 -8.13
C LEU A 171 5.07 -24.00 -9.34
N THR A 172 3.77 -24.25 -9.15
CA THR A 172 2.83 -24.54 -10.24
C THR A 172 2.72 -23.36 -11.20
N THR A 173 2.55 -22.15 -10.65
CA THR A 173 2.48 -20.92 -11.43
C THR A 173 3.77 -20.68 -12.23
N LEU A 174 4.94 -20.79 -11.59
CA LEU A 174 6.23 -20.60 -12.24
C LEU A 174 6.52 -21.67 -13.32
N ARG A 175 6.16 -22.94 -13.07
CA ARG A 175 6.29 -24.02 -14.06
C ARG A 175 5.40 -23.77 -15.28
N SER A 176 4.18 -23.27 -15.07
CA SER A 176 3.28 -22.91 -16.17
C SER A 176 3.84 -21.80 -17.05
N VAL A 177 4.45 -20.77 -16.43
CA VAL A 177 5.17 -19.72 -17.17
C VAL A 177 6.38 -20.30 -17.92
N ALA A 178 7.19 -21.12 -17.24
CA ALA A 178 8.41 -21.70 -17.81
C ALA A 178 8.16 -22.65 -19.00
N SER A 179 7.03 -23.36 -19.01
CA SER A 179 6.62 -24.22 -20.12
C SER A 179 5.91 -23.46 -21.24
N GLY A 180 5.57 -22.19 -21.04
CA GLY A 180 4.72 -21.40 -21.93
C GLY A 180 3.28 -21.91 -22.01
N SER A 181 2.85 -22.79 -21.10
CA SER A 181 1.52 -23.39 -21.13
C SER A 181 0.43 -22.41 -20.65
N GLY A 182 -0.78 -22.55 -21.19
CA GLY A 182 -1.98 -21.89 -20.65
C GLY A 182 -2.17 -20.43 -21.02
N THR A 183 -1.60 -19.96 -22.14
CA THR A 183 -1.78 -18.57 -22.59
C THR A 183 -2.01 -18.44 -24.09
N ASP A 184 -2.88 -17.50 -24.49
CA ASP A 184 -3.13 -17.14 -25.89
C ASP A 184 -2.04 -16.25 -26.50
N ALA A 185 -1.20 -15.64 -25.65
CA ALA A 185 -0.10 -14.75 -26.02
C ALA A 185 1.19 -15.15 -25.28
N PRO A 186 2.33 -15.24 -25.98
CA PRO A 186 3.60 -15.69 -25.41
C PRO A 186 4.13 -14.71 -24.35
N TRP A 187 4.75 -15.25 -23.31
CA TRP A 187 5.47 -14.48 -22.29
C TRP A 187 6.78 -13.89 -22.83
N ASP A 188 7.31 -12.85 -22.17
CA ASP A 188 8.68 -12.38 -22.40
C ASP A 188 9.66 -13.56 -22.20
N PRO A 189 10.52 -13.89 -23.18
CA PRO A 189 11.51 -14.96 -23.04
C PRO A 189 12.43 -14.82 -21.81
N ARG A 190 12.75 -13.60 -21.39
CA ARG A 190 13.50 -13.33 -20.16
C ARG A 190 12.72 -13.78 -18.94
N PHE A 191 11.40 -13.55 -18.92
CA PHE A 191 10.52 -13.97 -17.83
C PHE A 191 10.38 -15.50 -17.78
N VAL A 192 10.23 -16.16 -18.94
CA VAL A 192 10.23 -17.63 -19.03
C VAL A 192 11.53 -18.21 -18.45
N ALA A 193 12.68 -17.65 -18.83
CA ALA A 193 13.98 -18.07 -18.30
C ALA A 193 14.11 -17.82 -16.79
N ALA A 194 13.66 -16.65 -16.32
CA ALA A 194 13.67 -16.30 -14.91
C ALA A 194 12.75 -17.20 -14.07
N ALA A 195 11.59 -17.58 -14.60
CA ALA A 195 10.66 -18.50 -13.95
C ALA A 195 11.25 -19.92 -13.85
N ALA A 196 11.87 -20.42 -14.93
CA ALA A 196 12.57 -21.70 -14.90
C ALA A 196 13.71 -21.69 -13.87
N GLU A 197 14.48 -20.61 -13.80
CA GLU A 197 15.52 -20.44 -12.78
C GLU A 197 14.94 -20.40 -11.36
N ALA A 198 13.84 -19.69 -11.16
CA ALA A 198 13.16 -19.61 -9.87
C ALA A 198 12.73 -21.00 -9.39
N VAL A 199 12.13 -21.82 -10.26
CA VAL A 199 11.75 -23.21 -9.94
C VAL A 199 12.98 -24.01 -9.47
N ARG A 200 14.08 -24.00 -10.24
CA ARG A 200 15.31 -24.72 -9.87
C ARG A 200 15.83 -24.29 -8.50
N ARG A 201 15.85 -22.98 -8.23
CA ARG A 201 16.33 -22.44 -6.95
C ARG A 201 15.44 -22.84 -5.79
N ILE A 202 14.12 -22.77 -5.96
CA ILE A 202 13.16 -23.13 -4.92
C ILE A 202 13.29 -24.62 -4.58
N GLU A 203 13.34 -25.49 -5.59
CA GLU A 203 13.47 -26.95 -5.41
C GLU A 203 14.81 -27.36 -4.78
N ALA A 204 15.89 -26.61 -5.05
CA ALA A 204 17.21 -26.86 -4.47
C ALA A 204 17.32 -26.44 -3.00
N LYS A 205 16.39 -25.62 -2.47
CA LYS A 205 16.40 -25.25 -1.05
C LYS A 205 16.11 -26.48 -0.19
N PRO A 206 16.80 -26.65 0.95
CA PRO A 206 16.47 -27.74 1.86
C PRO A 206 15.00 -27.63 2.24
N GLY A 207 14.24 -28.69 1.98
CA GLY A 207 12.84 -28.73 2.38
C GLY A 207 12.75 -28.46 3.88
N ALA A 208 11.85 -27.56 4.29
CA ALA A 208 11.55 -27.26 5.69
C ALA A 208 10.96 -28.47 6.47
N GLY A 209 11.18 -29.69 5.99
CA GLY A 209 10.77 -30.96 6.57
C GLY A 209 11.69 -31.38 7.70
N GLY A 210 11.49 -30.80 8.88
CA GLY A 210 12.07 -31.30 10.13
C GLY A 210 11.82 -30.37 11.29
N PHE A 211 12.15 -29.09 11.14
CA PHE A 211 11.93 -28.08 12.18
C PHE A 211 10.48 -27.56 12.16
N PHE A 212 9.94 -27.31 10.96
CA PHE A 212 8.60 -26.72 10.82
C PHE A 212 7.45 -27.71 11.00
N GLN A 213 7.64 -29.04 10.99
CA GLN A 213 6.55 -29.98 11.31
C GLN A 213 6.08 -29.86 12.77
N ARG A 214 6.95 -29.40 13.68
CA ARG A 214 6.57 -29.07 15.07
C ARG A 214 5.91 -27.68 15.17
N ALA A 215 6.33 -26.72 14.35
CA ALA A 215 5.72 -25.39 14.27
C ALA A 215 4.38 -25.37 13.50
N LYS A 216 4.14 -26.32 12.59
CA LYS A 216 2.91 -26.49 11.81
C LYS A 216 1.69 -26.87 12.68
N ARG A 217 1.92 -27.28 13.94
CA ARG A 217 0.85 -27.42 14.95
C ARG A 217 0.53 -26.12 15.68
N LEU A 218 1.39 -25.10 15.61
CA LEU A 218 1.21 -23.80 16.26
C LEU A 218 0.86 -22.69 15.27
N VAL A 219 1.16 -22.87 13.98
CA VAL A 219 0.84 -21.90 12.91
C VAL A 219 0.14 -22.65 11.77
N SER A 220 -1.12 -22.99 12.01
CA SER A 220 -2.08 -23.31 10.96
C SER A 220 -2.91 -22.05 10.71
N SER A 221 -2.34 -21.10 10.00
CA SER A 221 -3.10 -20.11 9.26
C SER A 221 -2.30 -19.74 8.01
N THR A 222 -2.76 -20.24 6.87
CA THR A 222 -2.56 -19.63 5.56
C THR A 222 -3.37 -18.34 5.49
N GLU A 223 -3.08 -17.41 6.40
CA GLU A 223 -3.46 -16.02 6.28
C GLU A 223 -2.15 -15.24 6.28
N PRO A 224 -1.92 -14.37 5.29
CA PRO A 224 -0.74 -13.52 5.32
C PRO A 224 -0.76 -12.79 6.66
N ALA A 225 0.37 -12.82 7.39
CA ALA A 225 0.47 -12.43 8.79
C ALA A 225 -0.47 -11.26 9.09
N GLU A 226 -1.59 -11.51 9.78
CA GLU A 226 -2.70 -10.55 9.90
C GLU A 226 -2.21 -9.17 10.38
N ASP A 227 -1.09 -9.13 11.10
CA ASP A 227 -0.41 -7.94 11.60
C ASP A 227 0.18 -7.02 10.52
N LEU A 228 0.34 -7.49 9.27
CA LEU A 228 0.88 -6.68 8.15
C LEU A 228 -0.16 -5.76 7.52
N TYR A 229 -1.45 -6.12 7.60
CA TYR A 229 -2.54 -5.35 6.97
C TYR A 229 -3.22 -4.39 7.92
N ARG A 230 -3.03 -4.57 9.22
CA ARG A 230 -3.71 -3.79 10.25
C ARG A 230 -2.87 -3.68 11.51
N SER A 231 -3.07 -2.59 12.24
CA SER A 231 -2.49 -2.48 13.58
C SER A 231 -3.10 -3.52 14.52
N SER A 232 -2.38 -3.85 15.59
CA SER A 232 -3.01 -4.48 16.75
C SER A 232 -4.22 -3.66 17.21
N LEU A 233 -5.21 -4.34 17.80
CA LEU A 233 -6.34 -3.64 18.41
C LEU A 233 -5.79 -2.92 19.65
N PHE A 234 -5.94 -1.59 19.70
CA PHE A 234 -5.53 -0.85 20.88
C PHE A 234 -6.51 -1.13 22.02
N GLU A 235 -5.96 -1.59 23.15
CA GLU A 235 -6.69 -1.72 24.40
C GLU A 235 -7.29 -0.37 24.82
N PRO A 236 -8.48 -0.33 25.45
CA PRO A 236 -9.20 0.90 25.75
C PRO A 236 -8.39 1.99 26.46
N GLU A 237 -7.38 1.63 27.25
CA GLU A 237 -6.49 2.51 28.00
C GLU A 237 -5.36 3.09 27.14
N ARG A 238 -5.02 2.42 26.03
CA ARG A 238 -3.98 2.82 25.08
C ARG A 238 -4.53 3.61 23.89
N ARG A 239 -5.85 3.72 23.76
CA ARG A 239 -6.49 4.50 22.69
C ARG A 239 -6.32 5.98 22.96
N PHE A 240 -5.72 6.68 22.01
CA PHE A 240 -5.57 8.13 22.06
C PHE A 240 -6.75 8.82 21.39
N ARG A 241 -7.12 9.98 21.93
CA ARG A 241 -8.21 10.82 21.42
C ARG A 241 -7.73 11.62 20.21
N LEU A 242 -8.57 11.70 19.19
CA LEU A 242 -8.32 12.44 17.96
C LEU A 242 -8.99 13.81 18.07
N LEU A 243 -8.21 14.87 18.24
CA LEU A 243 -8.72 16.23 18.46
C LEU A 243 -9.42 16.79 17.23
N SER A 244 -8.96 16.38 16.04
CA SER A 244 -9.52 16.83 14.76
C SER A 244 -10.97 16.39 14.60
N LEU A 245 -11.36 15.25 15.17
CA LEU A 245 -12.73 14.73 15.15
C LEU A 245 -13.71 15.57 15.97
N GLU A 246 -13.24 16.28 17.00
CA GLU A 246 -14.10 17.09 17.87
C GLU A 246 -14.44 18.46 17.26
N GLN A 247 -13.52 19.00 16.47
CA GLN A 247 -13.57 20.38 15.98
C GLN A 247 -13.99 20.49 14.52
N ALA A 248 -13.82 19.42 13.74
CA ALA A 248 -14.15 19.43 12.33
C ALA A 248 -15.66 19.57 12.08
N ARG A 249 -16.01 20.35 11.06
CA ARG A 249 -17.35 20.36 10.46
C ARG A 249 -17.31 19.60 9.15
N VAL A 250 -18.40 18.89 8.88
CA VAL A 250 -18.54 18.08 7.67
C VAL A 250 -19.83 18.41 6.96
N VAL A 251 -19.80 18.25 5.63
CA VAL A 251 -20.98 18.28 4.77
C VAL A 251 -21.19 16.88 4.21
N ASP A 252 -22.38 16.35 4.36
CA ASP A 252 -22.69 15.00 3.88
C ASP A 252 -23.17 14.96 2.42
N HIS A 253 -23.40 13.74 1.94
CA HIS A 253 -23.96 13.44 0.62
C HIS A 253 -25.36 14.03 0.35
N GLN A 254 -26.06 14.55 1.36
CA GLN A 254 -27.34 15.28 1.23
C GLN A 254 -27.15 16.81 1.30
N GLY A 255 -25.94 17.29 1.57
CA GLY A 255 -25.64 18.71 1.76
C GLY A 255 -25.93 19.19 3.18
N GLN A 256 -26.19 18.30 4.13
CA GLN A 256 -26.39 18.66 5.54
C GLN A 256 -25.03 18.89 6.20
N THR A 257 -24.95 19.93 7.03
CA THR A 257 -23.72 20.30 7.74
C THR A 257 -23.89 20.07 9.23
N TYR A 258 -22.92 19.40 9.85
CA TYR A 258 -22.89 19.17 11.29
C TYR A 258 -21.45 19.00 11.78
N PRO A 259 -21.20 19.16 13.10
CA PRO A 259 -19.93 18.77 13.71
C PRO A 259 -19.64 17.28 13.49
N LEU A 260 -18.41 16.92 13.12
CA LEU A 260 -17.99 15.54 12.93
C LEU A 260 -18.15 14.71 14.21
N SER A 261 -18.02 15.35 15.39
CA SER A 261 -18.27 14.73 16.69
C SER A 261 -19.68 14.18 16.87
N GLU A 262 -20.69 14.77 16.22
CA GLU A 262 -22.06 14.22 16.25
C GLU A 262 -22.17 12.88 15.52
N LEU A 263 -21.25 12.59 14.59
CA LEU A 263 -21.16 11.30 13.93
C LEU A 263 -20.40 10.24 14.74
N ILE A 264 -19.90 10.56 15.92
CA ILE A 264 -19.05 9.67 16.73
C ILE A 264 -19.74 9.39 18.06
N ASP A 265 -20.95 8.81 17.98
CA ASP A 265 -21.76 8.38 19.13
C ASP A 265 -21.70 6.85 19.38
N ARG A 266 -21.04 6.13 18.47
CA ARG A 266 -20.84 4.67 18.47
C ARG A 266 -19.53 4.36 17.73
N PRO A 267 -19.04 3.11 17.73
CA PRO A 267 -17.88 2.76 16.91
C PRO A 267 -18.06 3.17 15.45
N VAL A 268 -17.04 3.81 14.88
CA VAL A 268 -17.05 4.35 13.52
C VAL A 268 -15.91 3.75 12.72
N LEU A 269 -16.22 3.14 11.58
CA LEU A 269 -15.22 2.81 10.56
C LEU A 269 -15.15 3.96 9.57
N ILE A 270 -13.99 4.60 9.50
CA ILE A 270 -13.68 5.70 8.59
C ILE A 270 -12.85 5.15 7.44
N THR A 271 -13.28 5.33 6.21
CA THR A 271 -12.50 5.04 4.99
C THR A 271 -12.32 6.30 4.17
N PHE A 272 -11.34 6.31 3.28
CA PHE A 272 -11.05 7.47 2.43
C PHE A 272 -11.15 7.13 0.95
N PHE A 273 -11.60 8.09 0.14
CA PHE A 273 -11.71 7.96 -1.31
C PHE A 273 -11.68 9.33 -1.99
N TYR A 274 -11.72 9.40 -3.31
CA TYR A 274 -12.04 10.64 -4.05
C TYR A 274 -12.63 10.29 -5.41
N THR A 275 -13.54 11.13 -5.92
CA THR A 275 -14.35 10.72 -7.09
C THR A 275 -13.58 10.74 -8.41
N ARG A 276 -12.44 11.43 -8.48
CA ARG A 276 -11.56 11.47 -9.67
C ARG A 276 -10.58 10.31 -9.77
N CYS A 277 -10.54 9.43 -8.77
CA CYS A 277 -9.60 8.31 -8.77
C CYS A 277 -9.82 7.41 -10.00
N GLN A 278 -8.76 7.23 -10.78
CA GLN A 278 -8.80 6.42 -12.00
C GLN A 278 -8.40 4.96 -11.76
N ASN A 279 -7.92 4.60 -10.57
CA ASN A 279 -7.58 3.23 -10.22
C ASN A 279 -8.85 2.53 -9.70
N ALA A 280 -9.35 1.56 -10.46
CA ALA A 280 -10.58 0.84 -10.14
C ALA A 280 -10.41 -0.10 -8.94
N GLN A 281 -9.19 -0.57 -8.71
CA GLN A 281 -8.85 -1.43 -7.57
C GLN A 281 -8.62 -0.64 -6.28
N LYS A 282 -8.53 0.69 -6.32
CA LYS A 282 -8.29 1.54 -5.12
C LYS A 282 -9.59 2.13 -4.59
N CYS A 283 -9.79 3.45 -4.72
CA CYS A 283 -10.96 4.18 -4.19
C CYS A 283 -12.30 3.53 -4.56
N SER A 284 -12.40 3.03 -5.79
CA SER A 284 -13.63 2.39 -6.27
C SER A 284 -13.91 1.08 -5.53
N ALA A 285 -12.89 0.24 -5.37
CA ALA A 285 -13.03 -1.03 -4.68
C ALA A 285 -13.10 -0.85 -3.14
N THR A 286 -12.53 0.20 -2.55
CA THR A 286 -12.72 0.58 -1.14
C THR A 286 -14.19 0.83 -0.84
N ILE A 287 -14.88 1.63 -1.66
CA ILE A 287 -16.30 1.91 -1.45
C ILE A 287 -17.18 0.68 -1.71
N ALA A 288 -16.84 -0.14 -2.71
CA ALA A 288 -17.54 -1.40 -2.96
C ALA A 288 -17.42 -2.36 -1.76
N ARG A 289 -16.25 -2.45 -1.13
CA ARG A 289 -16.07 -3.25 0.09
C ARG A 289 -16.81 -2.67 1.28
N LEU A 290 -16.91 -1.34 1.38
CA LEU A 290 -17.69 -0.71 2.45
C LEU A 290 -19.17 -1.09 2.33
N ALA A 291 -19.66 -1.24 1.09
CA ALA A 291 -20.99 -1.76 0.81
C ALA A 291 -21.13 -3.25 1.16
N LEU A 292 -20.11 -4.07 0.95
CA LEU A 292 -20.11 -5.48 1.39
C LEU A 292 -20.17 -5.58 2.91
N LEU A 293 -19.29 -4.87 3.63
CA LEU A 293 -19.31 -4.80 5.09
C LEU A 293 -20.68 -4.31 5.61
N GLN A 294 -21.28 -3.31 4.97
CA GLN A 294 -22.62 -2.85 5.34
C GLN A 294 -23.65 -3.99 5.28
N ARG A 295 -23.60 -4.86 4.25
CA ARG A 295 -24.50 -6.01 4.10
C ARG A 295 -24.27 -7.05 5.19
N GLU A 296 -23.01 -7.31 5.54
CA GLU A 296 -22.64 -8.20 6.64
C GLU A 296 -23.17 -7.68 7.99
N LEU A 297 -22.94 -6.40 8.28
CA LEU A 297 -23.46 -5.76 9.50
C LEU A 297 -24.99 -5.82 9.59
N ILE A 298 -25.70 -5.72 8.46
CA ILE A 298 -27.17 -5.91 8.43
C ILE A 298 -27.53 -7.36 8.74
N ARG A 299 -26.84 -8.34 8.13
CA ARG A 299 -27.10 -9.77 8.34
C ARG A 299 -26.90 -10.17 9.80
N GLU A 300 -25.87 -9.62 10.44
CA GLU A 300 -25.53 -9.87 11.85
C GLU A 300 -26.35 -9.03 12.85
N GLY A 301 -27.30 -8.21 12.38
CA GLY A 301 -28.09 -7.33 13.27
C GLY A 301 -27.26 -6.25 13.96
N MET A 302 -26.12 -5.88 13.40
CA MET A 302 -25.17 -4.88 13.89
C MET A 302 -25.24 -3.54 13.14
N SER A 303 -26.15 -3.40 12.17
CA SER A 303 -26.26 -2.22 11.30
C SER A 303 -26.48 -0.89 12.03
N THR A 304 -27.01 -0.92 13.25
CA THR A 304 -27.17 0.26 14.11
C THR A 304 -26.09 0.37 15.19
N LYS A 305 -25.21 -0.62 15.36
CA LYS A 305 -24.16 -0.60 16.38
C LYS A 305 -22.86 0.05 15.89
N VAL A 306 -22.68 0.13 14.58
CA VAL A 306 -21.48 0.69 13.94
C VAL A 306 -21.92 1.73 12.91
N ARG A 307 -21.16 2.82 12.78
CA ARG A 307 -21.32 3.80 11.71
C ARG A 307 -20.19 3.66 10.69
N LEU A 308 -20.54 3.76 9.41
CA LEU A 308 -19.60 3.73 8.29
C LEU A 308 -19.46 5.15 7.70
N LEU A 309 -18.24 5.69 7.66
CA LEU A 309 -17.97 7.01 7.08
C LEU A 309 -16.98 6.87 5.93
N ALA A 310 -17.40 7.26 4.73
CA ALA A 310 -16.53 7.43 3.58
C ALA A 310 -16.18 8.91 3.43
N ILE A 311 -14.94 9.28 3.68
CA ILE A 311 -14.45 10.66 3.64
C ILE A 311 -13.72 10.91 2.33
N THR A 312 -14.03 12.01 1.64
CA THR A 312 -13.28 12.39 0.43
C THR A 312 -11.91 13.00 0.76
N PHE A 313 -10.89 12.67 -0.01
CA PHE A 313 -9.59 13.36 -0.04
C PHE A 313 -9.63 14.69 -0.80
N GLU A 314 -10.68 14.98 -1.57
CA GLU A 314 -10.80 16.16 -2.43
C GLU A 314 -12.08 16.95 -2.11
N PRO A 315 -12.21 17.49 -0.88
CA PRO A 315 -13.44 18.12 -0.43
C PRO A 315 -13.89 19.26 -1.37
N GLU A 316 -12.98 20.03 -1.95
CA GLU A 316 -13.29 21.14 -2.86
C GLU A 316 -13.94 20.65 -4.16
N PHE A 317 -13.52 19.51 -4.71
CA PHE A 317 -14.04 18.96 -5.95
C PHE A 317 -15.26 18.07 -5.74
N ASP A 318 -15.29 17.31 -4.65
CA ASP A 318 -16.31 16.30 -4.37
C ASP A 318 -17.54 16.93 -3.69
N THR A 319 -18.44 17.44 -4.53
CA THR A 319 -19.74 17.97 -4.07
C THR A 319 -20.61 16.87 -3.43
N PRO A 320 -21.58 17.21 -2.55
CA PRO A 320 -22.53 16.25 -1.99
C PRO A 320 -23.17 15.31 -3.04
N ARG A 321 -23.54 15.87 -4.19
CA ARG A 321 -24.11 15.10 -5.31
C ARG A 321 -23.12 14.08 -5.89
N ARG A 322 -21.84 14.45 -6.03
CA ARG A 322 -20.78 13.54 -6.51
C ARG A 322 -20.52 12.42 -5.52
N LEU A 323 -20.40 12.76 -4.23
CA LEU A 323 -20.25 11.79 -3.14
C LEU A 323 -21.40 10.77 -3.15
N ARG A 324 -22.65 11.26 -3.20
CA ARG A 324 -23.85 10.40 -3.25
C ARG A 324 -23.80 9.45 -4.42
N ARG A 325 -23.59 9.97 -5.64
CA ARG A 325 -23.56 9.16 -6.86
C ARG A 325 -22.46 8.12 -6.81
N TYR A 326 -21.23 8.53 -6.46
CA TYR A 326 -20.08 7.64 -6.44
C TYR A 326 -20.27 6.45 -5.49
N ALA A 327 -20.83 6.72 -4.29
CA ALA A 327 -21.11 5.70 -3.28
C ALA A 327 -22.24 4.74 -3.69
N VAL A 328 -23.36 5.29 -4.19
CA VAL A 328 -24.52 4.49 -4.63
C VAL A 328 -24.17 3.62 -5.84
N ASP A 329 -23.43 4.14 -6.82
CA ASP A 329 -22.99 3.41 -8.01
C ASP A 329 -22.11 2.19 -7.64
N ARG A 330 -21.55 2.17 -6.42
CA ARG A 330 -20.72 1.07 -5.87
C ARG A 330 -21.45 0.23 -4.83
N GLY A 331 -22.75 0.43 -4.68
CA GLY A 331 -23.64 -0.39 -3.86
C GLY A 331 -23.74 0.01 -2.39
N LEU A 332 -23.12 1.10 -1.96
CA LEU A 332 -23.24 1.59 -0.58
C LEU A 332 -24.60 2.24 -0.38
N SER A 333 -25.38 1.72 0.56
CA SER A 333 -26.70 2.26 0.89
C SER A 333 -26.56 3.39 1.90
N LEU A 334 -26.58 4.63 1.42
CA LEU A 334 -26.38 5.81 2.26
C LEU A 334 -27.58 6.06 3.19
N GLY A 335 -27.30 6.48 4.43
CA GLY A 335 -28.30 6.76 5.46
C GLY A 335 -27.65 7.13 6.81
N GLN A 336 -28.40 7.08 7.91
CA GLN A 336 -27.90 7.50 9.24
C GLN A 336 -26.70 6.70 9.77
N ASN A 337 -26.51 5.46 9.28
CA ASN A 337 -25.42 4.57 9.69
C ASN A 337 -24.33 4.41 8.62
N ALA A 338 -24.48 5.01 7.45
CA ALA A 338 -23.49 4.98 6.38
C ALA A 338 -23.51 6.29 5.60
N LEU A 339 -22.46 7.09 5.70
CA LEU A 339 -22.41 8.43 5.10
C LEU A 339 -21.17 8.58 4.24
N ALA A 340 -21.33 9.21 3.07
CA ALA A 340 -20.24 9.83 2.35
C ALA A 340 -20.20 11.32 2.72
N ILE A 341 -19.03 11.82 3.13
CA ILE A 341 -18.86 13.18 3.67
C ILE A 341 -17.62 13.87 3.11
N ARG A 342 -17.66 15.20 3.11
CA ARG A 342 -16.51 16.09 2.88
C ARG A 342 -16.28 16.97 4.11
N LEU A 343 -15.02 17.26 4.41
CA LEU A 343 -14.67 18.22 5.45
C LEU A 343 -14.66 19.65 4.88
N GLU A 344 -14.84 20.64 5.76
CA GLU A 344 -14.54 22.03 5.44
C GLU A 344 -13.02 22.24 5.26
N PRO A 345 -12.59 23.26 4.48
CA PRO A 345 -11.16 23.58 4.32
C PRO A 345 -10.44 23.77 5.66
N GLY A 346 -9.21 23.24 5.78
CA GLY A 346 -8.41 23.24 7.03
C GLY A 346 -8.76 22.13 8.01
N ALA A 347 -10.04 21.78 8.18
CA ALA A 347 -10.45 20.62 8.99
C ALA A 347 -10.00 19.30 8.34
N HIS A 348 -10.01 19.25 7.01
CA HIS A 348 -9.52 18.12 6.22
C HIS A 348 -8.04 17.80 6.50
N GLU A 349 -7.17 18.80 6.40
CA GLU A 349 -5.73 18.66 6.63
C GLU A 349 -5.43 18.26 8.09
N ALA A 350 -6.13 18.87 9.04
CA ALA A 350 -6.01 18.53 10.45
C ALA A 350 -6.41 17.08 10.72
N LEU A 351 -7.49 16.59 10.10
CA LEU A 351 -7.95 15.21 10.22
C LEU A 351 -6.91 14.22 9.70
N LEU A 352 -6.42 14.44 8.48
CA LEU A 352 -5.44 13.56 7.84
C LEU A 352 -4.14 13.48 8.65
N LYS A 353 -3.70 14.60 9.23
CA LYS A 353 -2.52 14.66 10.09
C LYS A 353 -2.73 13.92 11.41
N ASP A 354 -3.84 14.15 12.09
CA ASP A 354 -4.16 13.56 13.40
C ASP A 354 -4.38 12.04 13.28
N LEU A 355 -4.97 11.61 12.17
CA LEU A 355 -5.10 10.20 11.82
C LEU A 355 -3.83 9.59 11.25
N ASP A 356 -2.81 10.38 10.91
CA ASP A 356 -1.62 9.93 10.20
C ASP A 356 -2.02 9.06 8.98
N THR A 357 -2.86 9.64 8.12
CA THR A 357 -3.40 9.05 6.89
C THR A 357 -2.54 9.49 5.70
N PRO A 358 -1.70 8.61 5.11
CA PRO A 358 -0.80 8.98 4.02
C PRO A 358 -1.57 9.54 2.81
N VAL A 359 -1.34 10.80 2.45
CA VAL A 359 -1.81 11.40 1.19
C VAL A 359 -0.85 12.51 0.74
N CYS A 360 -0.65 12.60 -0.57
CA CYS A 360 0.13 13.62 -1.24
C CYS A 360 -0.77 14.40 -2.19
N TYR A 361 -0.60 15.71 -2.24
CA TYR A 361 -1.27 16.57 -3.19
C TYR A 361 -0.28 17.18 -4.20
N ASN A 362 -0.78 17.47 -5.40
CA ASN A 362 -0.09 18.26 -6.41
C ASN A 362 -1.12 19.20 -7.06
N ALA A 363 -0.91 20.52 -6.98
CA ALA A 363 -1.82 21.53 -7.49
C ALA A 363 -3.28 21.38 -6.99
N GLY A 364 -3.48 20.87 -5.77
CA GLY A 364 -4.80 20.63 -5.18
C GLY A 364 -5.51 19.33 -5.66
N TRP A 365 -4.78 18.41 -6.29
CA TRP A 365 -5.29 17.09 -6.71
C TRP A 365 -4.56 16.00 -5.94
N VAL A 366 -5.25 14.90 -5.62
CA VAL A 366 -4.60 13.75 -5.01
C VAL A 366 -3.58 13.17 -5.99
N ASN A 367 -2.31 13.19 -5.58
CA ASN A 367 -1.20 12.64 -6.32
C ASN A 367 -0.97 11.16 -5.96
N SER A 368 -0.95 10.88 -4.65
CA SER A 368 -0.81 9.54 -4.09
C SER A 368 -1.42 9.47 -2.69
N HIS A 369 -1.81 8.28 -2.21
CA HIS A 369 -2.33 8.09 -0.85
C HIS A 369 -2.18 6.63 -0.41
N GLY A 370 -2.13 6.40 0.90
CA GLY A 370 -2.12 5.08 1.55
C GLY A 370 -3.05 5.06 2.76
N VAL A 371 -3.27 3.88 3.35
CA VAL A 371 -4.31 3.56 4.36
C VAL A 371 -5.73 3.54 3.78
N GLU A 372 -6.44 2.43 4.05
CA GLU A 372 -7.81 2.23 3.56
C GLU A 372 -8.87 2.55 4.60
N ALA A 373 -8.62 2.20 5.87
CA ALA A 373 -9.62 2.32 6.92
C ALA A 373 -9.03 2.59 8.30
N VAL A 374 -9.82 3.27 9.13
CA VAL A 374 -9.54 3.56 10.53
C VAL A 374 -10.77 3.24 11.36
N LEU A 375 -10.60 2.41 12.40
CA LEU A 375 -11.64 2.15 13.38
C LEU A 375 -11.45 3.07 14.59
N VAL A 376 -12.50 3.84 14.89
CA VAL A 376 -12.58 4.75 16.03
C VAL A 376 -13.67 4.26 16.98
N ASP A 377 -13.44 4.35 18.28
CA ASP A 377 -14.46 4.00 19.27
C ASP A 377 -15.51 5.11 19.49
N ALA A 378 -16.55 4.81 20.27
CA ALA A 378 -17.65 5.73 20.56
C ALA A 378 -17.24 7.01 21.32
N LYS A 379 -15.95 7.15 21.69
CA LYS A 379 -15.39 8.34 22.36
C LYS A 379 -14.43 9.11 21.47
N GLY A 380 -14.37 8.80 20.16
CA GLY A 380 -13.44 9.46 19.23
C GLY A 380 -11.99 9.05 19.41
N ARG A 381 -11.72 7.84 19.93
CA ARG A 381 -10.34 7.36 20.15
C ARG A 381 -9.96 6.29 19.14
N LEU A 382 -8.72 6.35 18.63
CA LEU A 382 -8.21 5.39 17.66
C LEU A 382 -8.19 3.98 18.27
N ALA A 383 -8.91 3.04 17.66
CA ALA A 383 -8.94 1.64 18.07
C ALA A 383 -8.06 0.76 17.18
N ARG A 384 -8.04 0.99 15.86
CA ARG A 384 -7.25 0.20 14.89
C ARG A 384 -7.08 0.94 13.56
N LYS A 385 -5.95 0.74 12.87
CA LYS A 385 -5.71 1.17 11.48
C LYS A 385 -5.62 -0.03 10.55
N TYR A 386 -6.00 0.15 9.28
CA TYR A 386 -5.91 -0.84 8.22
C TYR A 386 -5.20 -0.25 7.00
N TRP A 387 -4.06 -0.83 6.62
CA TRP A 387 -3.20 -0.37 5.53
C TRP A 387 -3.62 -0.89 4.16
N SER A 388 -4.34 -2.03 4.12
CA SER A 388 -4.87 -2.66 2.90
C SER A 388 -6.13 -3.46 3.27
N TRP A 389 -6.67 -4.21 2.29
CA TRP A 389 -7.74 -5.20 2.46
C TRP A 389 -7.55 -6.01 3.75
N GLY A 390 -8.60 -6.11 4.58
CA GLY A 390 -8.55 -6.79 5.88
C GLY A 390 -9.42 -6.18 6.99
N TRP A 391 -10.31 -5.24 6.63
CA TRP A 391 -11.34 -4.65 7.51
C TRP A 391 -12.77 -5.11 7.19
N GLU A 392 -12.94 -5.94 6.14
CA GLU A 392 -14.13 -6.77 5.93
C GLU A 392 -14.19 -7.87 7.00
#